data_AF-W7Y6T3-F1
#
_entry.id   AF-W7Y6T3-F1
#
_cell.length_a   1.000
_cell.length_b   1.000
_cell.length_c   1.000
_cell.angle_alpha   90.00
_cell.angle_beta   90.00
_cell.angle_gamma   90.00
#
_symmetry.space_group_name_H-M   'P 1'
#
loop_
_entity.id
_entity.type
_entity.pdbx_description
1 polymer ?
#
loop_
_entity_poly.entity_id
_entity_poly.type
_entity_poly.pdbx_seq_one_letter_code
_entity_poly.pdbx_strand_id
1 'polypeptide(L)'
;MKSYIKLSLYYLVLGCILTISSCGTKKYDALIVTGQSNKSHHWKASHNAVKQIINNTGLFSVDVVISPEQGADMSSFTPDFKSYDVVIIDYDGDPWPNTTQTNFEEYVKNGGGVVVFHGTNNSFPQWEAFNQMTALGGWKGRTEKDGPTYVGRMGKLSKTTPLVKEEPMVKKLHLL
;
A
#
# COMPACT_ATOMS: atom_id res chain seq x y z
N MET A 1 21.13 22.60 -57.96
CA MET A 1 21.71 22.13 -56.68
C MET A 1 21.06 22.75 -55.44
N LYS A 2 20.95 24.08 -55.31
CA LYS A 2 20.40 24.73 -54.08
C LYS A 2 18.94 24.37 -53.73
N SER A 3 18.10 24.02 -54.71
CA SER A 3 16.69 23.65 -54.50
C SER A 3 16.53 22.25 -53.88
N TYR A 4 17.36 21.28 -54.30
CA TYR A 4 17.33 19.91 -53.79
C TYR A 4 17.80 19.82 -52.33
N ILE A 5 18.70 20.71 -51.91
CA ILE A 5 19.17 20.82 -50.52
C ILE A 5 18.04 21.32 -49.61
N LYS A 6 17.22 22.28 -50.06
CA LYS A 6 16.06 22.77 -49.30
C LYS A 6 14.96 21.72 -49.17
N LEU A 7 14.71 20.97 -50.24
CA LEU A 7 13.72 19.89 -50.24
C LEU A 7 14.17 18.73 -49.34
N SER A 8 15.46 18.36 -49.39
CA SER A 8 16.06 17.35 -48.52
C SER A 8 16.03 17.76 -47.03
N LEU A 9 16.25 19.04 -46.72
CA LEU A 9 16.10 19.54 -45.35
C LEU A 9 14.65 19.46 -44.86
N TYR A 10 13.67 19.70 -45.73
CA TYR A 10 12.25 19.64 -45.38
C TYR A 10 11.83 18.21 -45.02
N TYR A 11 12.25 17.20 -45.78
CA TYR A 11 11.98 15.80 -45.46
C TYR A 11 12.72 15.32 -44.20
N LEU A 12 13.92 15.84 -43.93
CA LEU A 12 14.67 15.53 -42.69
C LEU A 12 13.98 16.10 -41.44
N VAL A 13 13.48 17.34 -41.52
CA VAL A 13 12.72 17.98 -40.42
C VAL A 13 11.36 17.33 -40.23
N LEU A 14 10.64 16.99 -41.32
CA LEU A 14 9.34 16.31 -41.25
C LEU A 14 9.47 14.88 -40.71
N GLY A 15 10.59 14.19 -41.00
CA GLY A 15 10.91 12.87 -40.44
C GLY A 15 11.20 12.90 -38.93
N CYS A 16 11.86 13.94 -38.42
CA CYS A 16 12.13 14.11 -36.98
C CYS A 16 10.86 14.42 -36.15
N ILE A 17 9.82 15.01 -36.74
CA ILE A 17 8.57 15.33 -36.04
C ILE A 17 7.71 14.06 -35.85
N LEU A 18 7.85 13.05 -36.71
CA LEU A 18 7.10 11.80 -36.64
C LEU A 18 7.66 10.77 -35.64
N THR A 19 8.86 11.01 -35.09
CA THR A 19 9.50 10.11 -34.11
C THR A 19 9.32 10.55 -32.65
N ILE A 20 8.44 11.52 -32.37
CA ILE A 20 7.97 11.78 -30.99
C ILE A 20 6.94 10.69 -30.64
N SER A 21 7.39 9.44 -30.67
CA SER A 21 6.62 8.31 -30.18
C SER A 21 6.41 8.51 -28.68
N SER A 22 5.15 8.42 -28.29
CA SER A 22 4.66 8.51 -26.92
C SER A 22 5.59 7.79 -25.93
N CYS A 23 6.37 8.56 -25.18
CA CYS A 23 7.00 8.06 -23.95
C CYS A 23 5.88 7.98 -22.91
N GLY A 24 5.08 6.91 -22.99
CA GLY A 24 4.14 6.58 -21.92
C GLY A 24 4.95 6.26 -20.67
N THR A 25 4.78 7.05 -19.61
CA THR A 25 5.38 6.75 -18.32
C THR A 25 4.81 5.43 -17.83
N LYS A 26 5.66 4.40 -17.63
CA LYS A 26 5.25 3.14 -16.99
C LYS A 26 4.61 3.48 -15.65
N LYS A 27 3.39 3.02 -15.44
CA LYS A 27 2.68 3.14 -14.16
C LYS A 27 3.16 2.08 -13.19
N TYR A 28 3.08 2.38 -11.89
CA TYR A 28 3.28 1.41 -10.82
C TYR A 28 1.97 0.67 -10.54
N ASP A 29 2.05 -0.61 -10.21
CA ASP A 29 0.89 -1.43 -9.88
C ASP A 29 0.59 -1.34 -8.39
N ALA A 30 -0.63 -0.94 -8.03
CA ALA A 30 -1.07 -0.73 -6.67
C ALA A 30 -2.30 -1.59 -6.33
N LEU A 31 -2.26 -2.28 -5.19
CA LEU A 31 -3.40 -3.05 -4.67
C LEU A 31 -3.96 -2.39 -3.42
N ILE A 32 -5.26 -2.08 -3.42
CA ILE A 32 -5.99 -1.71 -2.21
C ILE A 32 -6.66 -2.95 -1.62
N VAL A 33 -6.34 -3.28 -0.38
CA VAL A 33 -6.94 -4.38 0.39
C VAL A 33 -7.96 -3.81 1.37
N THR A 34 -9.23 -4.20 1.23
CA THR A 34 -10.33 -3.66 2.04
C THR A 34 -11.45 -4.69 2.28
N GLY A 35 -12.60 -4.25 2.81
CA GLY A 35 -13.84 -5.04 2.91
C GLY A 35 -14.42 -5.15 4.31
N GLN A 36 -13.63 -4.88 5.35
CA GLN A 36 -14.11 -4.77 6.72
C GLN A 36 -13.46 -3.58 7.43
N SER A 37 -14.22 -2.91 8.30
CA SER A 37 -13.72 -1.84 9.17
C SER A 37 -14.54 -1.78 10.45
N ASN A 38 -14.01 -1.12 11.48
CA ASN A 38 -14.81 -0.81 12.66
C ASN A 38 -15.96 0.18 12.33
N LYS A 39 -16.91 0.31 13.26
CA LYS A 39 -18.13 1.14 13.10
C LYS A 39 -17.88 2.63 12.89
N SER A 40 -16.71 3.13 13.26
CA SER A 40 -16.35 4.54 13.12
C SER A 40 -15.74 4.87 11.75
N HIS A 41 -15.52 3.86 10.90
CA HIS A 41 -14.91 4.02 9.58
C HIS A 41 -15.83 3.44 8.51
N HIS A 42 -16.01 4.19 7.42
CA HIS A 42 -16.85 3.78 6.28
C HIS A 42 -15.95 3.27 5.15
N TRP A 43 -15.48 2.02 5.22
CA TRP A 43 -14.50 1.47 4.27
C TRP A 43 -14.94 1.62 2.80
N LYS A 44 -16.25 1.51 2.53
CA LYS A 44 -16.81 1.71 1.18
C LYS A 44 -16.55 3.11 0.62
N ALA A 45 -16.54 4.13 1.48
CA ALA A 45 -16.23 5.49 1.07
C ALA A 45 -14.71 5.73 1.03
N SER A 46 -13.95 5.25 2.03
CA SER A 46 -12.52 5.50 2.11
C SER A 46 -11.73 4.83 0.99
N HIS A 47 -11.96 3.54 0.69
CA HIS A 47 -11.19 2.88 -0.38
C HIS A 47 -11.45 3.51 -1.75
N ASN A 48 -12.67 4.00 -2.00
CA ASN A 48 -13.02 4.72 -3.22
C ASN A 48 -12.29 6.07 -3.29
N ALA A 49 -12.24 6.82 -2.17
CA ALA A 49 -11.50 8.07 -2.09
C ALA A 49 -10.00 7.86 -2.28
N VAL A 50 -9.41 6.85 -1.63
CA VAL A 50 -8.00 6.46 -1.79
C VAL A 50 -7.70 6.08 -3.24
N LYS A 51 -8.55 5.24 -3.85
CA LYS A 51 -8.42 4.87 -5.27
C LYS A 51 -8.44 6.11 -6.16
N GLN A 52 -9.35 7.06 -5.93
CA GLN A 52 -9.44 8.29 -6.70
C GLN A 52 -8.19 9.17 -6.53
N ILE A 53 -7.72 9.36 -5.30
CA ILE A 53 -6.49 10.14 -5.01
C ILE A 53 -5.29 9.54 -5.77
N ILE A 54 -5.12 8.22 -5.70
CA ILE A 54 -4.01 7.53 -6.34
C ILE A 54 -4.13 7.62 -7.88
N ASN A 55 -5.33 7.36 -8.43
CA ASN A 55 -5.56 7.45 -9.88
C ASN A 55 -5.32 8.87 -10.43
N ASN A 56 -5.68 9.91 -9.68
CA ASN A 56 -5.52 11.31 -10.08
C ASN A 56 -4.05 11.71 -10.27
N THR A 57 -3.09 10.96 -9.70
CA THR A 57 -1.67 11.20 -9.94
C THR A 57 -1.24 10.83 -11.36
N GLY A 58 -1.98 9.95 -12.04
CA GLY A 58 -1.57 9.35 -13.32
C GLY A 58 -0.39 8.38 -13.22
N LEU A 59 0.15 8.13 -12.02
CA LEU A 59 1.36 7.33 -11.79
C LEU A 59 1.09 5.84 -11.54
N PHE A 60 -0.16 5.47 -11.24
CA PHE A 60 -0.51 4.12 -10.79
C PHE A 60 -1.62 3.48 -11.61
N SER A 61 -1.56 2.16 -11.71
CA SER A 61 -2.68 1.26 -12.04
C SER A 61 -3.19 0.68 -10.72
N VAL A 62 -4.47 0.89 -10.39
CA VAL A 62 -5.01 0.56 -9.05
C VAL A 62 -6.08 -0.52 -9.12
N ASP A 63 -5.76 -1.67 -8.54
CA ASP A 63 -6.72 -2.74 -8.25
C ASP A 63 -7.22 -2.68 -6.81
N VAL A 64 -8.39 -3.27 -6.59
CA VAL A 64 -9.03 -3.34 -5.27
C VAL A 64 -9.44 -4.78 -5.03
N VAL A 65 -9.03 -5.34 -3.90
CA VAL A 65 -9.53 -6.62 -3.40
C VAL A 65 -10.37 -6.38 -2.15
N ILE A 66 -11.60 -6.90 -2.19
CA ILE A 66 -12.58 -6.76 -1.13
C ILE A 66 -12.72 -8.13 -0.46
N SER A 67 -12.47 -8.17 0.84
CA SER A 67 -12.65 -9.37 1.67
C SER A 67 -14.13 -9.73 1.82
N PRO A 68 -14.42 -11.00 2.17
CA PRO A 68 -15.71 -11.38 2.71
C PRO A 68 -16.17 -10.47 3.86
N GLU A 69 -17.48 -10.33 4.01
CA GLU A 69 -18.08 -9.56 5.11
C GLU A 69 -17.71 -10.13 6.49
N GLN A 70 -17.83 -9.31 7.54
CA GLN A 70 -17.46 -9.70 8.89
C GLN A 70 -18.19 -10.99 9.35
N GLY A 71 -17.42 -11.94 9.88
CA GLY A 71 -17.88 -13.25 10.33
C GLY A 71 -18.05 -14.29 9.22
N ALA A 72 -17.81 -13.94 7.96
CA ALA A 72 -17.88 -14.88 6.84
C ALA A 72 -16.59 -15.72 6.71
N ASP A 73 -16.64 -16.74 5.86
CA ASP A 73 -15.47 -17.58 5.58
C ASP A 73 -14.40 -16.79 4.82
N MET A 74 -13.24 -16.62 5.45
CA MET A 74 -12.07 -15.93 4.90
C MET A 74 -11.14 -16.87 4.13
N SER A 75 -11.38 -18.19 4.12
CA SER A 75 -10.44 -19.20 3.60
C SER A 75 -9.97 -18.96 2.17
N SER A 76 -10.82 -18.39 1.32
CA SER A 76 -10.53 -18.04 -0.08
C SER A 76 -9.92 -16.65 -0.27
N PHE A 77 -9.74 -15.88 0.79
CA PHE A 77 -9.20 -14.52 0.71
C PHE A 77 -7.67 -14.56 0.58
N THR A 78 -7.17 -14.80 -0.63
CA THR A 78 -5.75 -14.96 -0.95
C THR A 78 -5.29 -14.01 -2.06
N PRO A 79 -5.16 -12.70 -1.80
CA PRO A 79 -4.64 -11.76 -2.80
C PRO A 79 -3.20 -12.10 -3.20
N ASP A 80 -2.86 -11.89 -4.46
CA ASP A 80 -1.48 -12.05 -4.96
C ASP A 80 -0.68 -10.75 -4.78
N PHE A 81 -0.05 -10.59 -3.63
CA PHE A 81 0.73 -9.38 -3.32
C PHE A 81 1.97 -9.21 -4.20
N LYS A 82 2.55 -10.30 -4.72
CA LYS A 82 3.83 -10.26 -5.47
C LYS A 82 3.71 -9.56 -6.83
N SER A 83 2.48 -9.42 -7.34
CA SER A 83 2.18 -8.75 -8.61
C SER A 83 2.10 -7.22 -8.50
N TYR A 84 2.29 -6.63 -7.32
CA TYR A 84 2.13 -5.19 -7.10
C TYR A 84 3.40 -4.54 -6.57
N ASP A 85 3.63 -3.28 -6.96
CA ASP A 85 4.72 -2.45 -6.43
C ASP A 85 4.40 -1.91 -5.03
N VAL A 86 3.11 -1.68 -4.75
CA VAL A 86 2.62 -1.18 -3.46
C VAL A 86 1.28 -1.79 -3.06
N VAL A 87 1.15 -2.16 -1.79
CA VAL A 87 -0.09 -2.64 -1.17
C VAL A 87 -0.57 -1.59 -0.17
N ILE A 88 -1.77 -1.06 -0.38
CA ILE A 88 -2.45 -0.13 0.51
C ILE A 88 -3.50 -0.91 1.29
N ILE A 89 -3.43 -0.87 2.61
CA ILE A 89 -4.36 -1.58 3.48
C ILE A 89 -5.31 -0.57 4.10
N ASP A 90 -6.60 -0.71 3.79
CA ASP A 90 -7.74 0.01 4.37
C ASP A 90 -8.70 -1.04 4.95
N TYR A 91 -8.27 -1.67 6.06
CA TYR A 91 -8.93 -2.85 6.62
C TYR A 91 -8.79 -2.88 8.14
N ASP A 92 -9.92 -3.09 8.83
CA ASP A 92 -9.98 -3.34 10.28
C ASP A 92 -11.09 -4.35 10.61
N GLY A 93 -10.75 -5.64 10.54
CA GLY A 93 -11.72 -6.73 10.65
C GLY A 93 -11.13 -8.06 11.11
N ASP A 94 -11.72 -9.14 10.62
CA ASP A 94 -11.39 -10.53 10.95
C ASP A 94 -9.97 -10.90 10.47
N PRO A 95 -9.29 -11.84 11.16
CA PRO A 95 -7.98 -12.32 10.75
C PRO A 95 -7.98 -12.87 9.32
N TRP A 96 -6.98 -12.50 8.54
CA TRP A 96 -6.75 -13.13 7.24
C TRP A 96 -6.28 -14.59 7.43
N PRO A 97 -6.46 -15.46 6.42
CA PRO A 97 -5.92 -16.82 6.46
C PRO A 97 -4.41 -16.81 6.71
N ASN A 98 -3.90 -17.81 7.43
CA ASN A 98 -2.46 -17.93 7.71
C ASN A 98 -1.62 -17.89 6.42
N THR A 99 -2.10 -18.49 5.34
CA THR A 99 -1.45 -18.42 4.02
C THR A 99 -1.34 -17.00 3.49
N THR A 100 -2.40 -16.20 3.63
CA THR A 100 -2.42 -14.79 3.24
C THR A 100 -1.49 -13.96 4.12
N GLN A 101 -1.46 -14.23 5.43
CA GLN A 101 -0.51 -13.60 6.34
C GLN A 101 0.95 -13.88 5.93
N THR A 102 1.30 -15.16 5.70
CA THR A 102 2.65 -15.55 5.26
C THR A 102 3.02 -14.94 3.91
N ASN A 103 2.09 -14.92 2.94
CA ASN A 103 2.34 -14.29 1.63
C ASN A 103 2.59 -12.78 1.76
N PHE A 104 1.86 -12.11 2.65
CA PHE A 104 2.05 -10.69 2.94
C PHE A 104 3.39 -10.43 3.62
N GLU A 105 3.77 -11.23 4.62
CA GLU A 105 5.10 -11.16 5.25
C GLU A 105 6.23 -11.35 4.24
N GLU A 106 6.11 -12.33 3.35
CA GLU A 106 7.10 -12.59 2.30
C GLU A 106 7.21 -11.39 1.34
N TYR A 107 6.08 -10.81 0.94
CA TYR A 107 6.03 -9.60 0.11
C TYR A 107 6.80 -8.44 0.73
N VAL A 108 6.54 -8.13 2.01
CA VAL A 108 7.24 -7.04 2.73
C VAL A 108 8.72 -7.36 2.87
N LYS A 109 9.06 -8.59 3.25
CA LYS A 109 10.45 -9.05 3.41
C LYS A 109 11.26 -8.94 2.12
N ASN A 110 10.62 -9.14 0.97
CA ASN A 110 11.24 -9.03 -0.35
C ASN A 110 11.27 -7.59 -0.90
N GLY A 111 10.91 -6.58 -0.08
CA GLY A 111 11.00 -5.16 -0.43
C GLY A 111 9.73 -4.57 -1.04
N GLY A 112 8.60 -5.28 -0.94
CA GLY A 112 7.29 -4.76 -1.33
C GLY A 112 6.89 -3.53 -0.52
N GLY A 113 6.32 -2.51 -1.18
CA GLY A 113 5.85 -1.30 -0.53
C GLY A 113 4.53 -1.52 0.22
N VAL A 114 4.41 -0.99 1.44
CA VAL A 114 3.17 -1.03 2.22
C VAL A 114 2.75 0.37 2.66
N VAL A 115 1.47 0.67 2.50
CA VAL A 115 0.81 1.84 3.08
C VAL A 115 -0.29 1.36 4.02
N VAL A 116 -0.18 1.74 5.30
CA VAL A 116 -1.18 1.45 6.33
C VAL A 116 -2.06 2.68 6.46
N PHE A 117 -3.32 2.57 6.03
CA PHE A 117 -4.22 3.72 5.99
C PHE A 117 -5.00 3.86 7.30
N HIS A 118 -4.80 4.97 8.00
CA HIS A 118 -5.56 5.38 9.18
C HIS A 118 -5.76 4.26 10.23
N GLY A 119 -7.01 3.88 10.52
CA GLY A 119 -7.37 2.88 11.54
C GLY A 119 -6.92 1.46 11.26
N THR A 120 -6.26 1.19 10.14
CA THR A 120 -5.71 -0.13 9.80
C THR A 120 -4.63 -0.59 10.78
N ASN A 121 -3.93 0.32 11.45
CA ASN A 121 -2.99 -0.04 12.52
C ASN A 121 -3.68 -0.66 13.76
N ASN A 122 -5.02 -0.67 13.80
CA ASN A 122 -5.79 -1.37 14.83
C ASN A 122 -5.99 -2.86 14.51
N SER A 123 -5.67 -3.29 13.29
CA SER A 123 -5.91 -4.64 12.80
C SER A 123 -4.95 -5.66 13.40
N PHE A 124 -5.43 -6.90 13.53
CA PHE A 124 -4.60 -8.07 13.82
C PHE A 124 -3.73 -7.98 15.09
N PRO A 125 -4.29 -7.75 16.29
CA PRO A 125 -3.49 -7.64 17.52
C PRO A 125 -2.65 -8.89 17.79
N GLN A 126 -3.12 -10.08 17.42
CA GLN A 126 -2.41 -11.35 17.62
C GLN A 126 -1.36 -11.67 16.53
N TRP A 127 -1.24 -10.83 15.50
CA TRP A 127 -0.28 -11.05 14.41
C TRP A 127 0.99 -10.24 14.65
N GLU A 128 1.98 -10.86 15.28
CA GLU A 128 3.21 -10.19 15.69
C GLU A 128 3.93 -9.49 14.53
N ALA A 129 4.10 -10.16 13.39
CA ALA A 129 4.77 -9.59 12.23
C ALA A 129 4.04 -8.34 11.72
N PHE A 130 2.71 -8.33 11.69
CA PHE A 130 1.94 -7.15 11.31
C PHE A 130 2.14 -5.98 12.29
N ASN A 131 2.10 -6.24 13.60
CA ASN A 131 2.35 -5.18 14.59
C ASN A 131 3.79 -4.62 14.47
N GLN A 132 4.78 -5.46 14.13
CA GLN A 132 6.14 -5.01 13.84
C GLN A 132 6.19 -4.16 12.56
N MET A 133 5.48 -4.56 11.50
CA MET A 133 5.40 -3.81 10.25
C MET A 133 4.73 -2.44 10.44
N THR A 134 3.71 -2.32 11.28
CA THR A 134 3.04 -1.02 11.52
C THR A 134 3.77 -0.15 12.55
N ALA A 135 4.70 -0.72 13.32
CA ALA A 135 5.47 -0.14 14.42
C ALA A 135 4.66 0.39 15.62
N LEU A 136 3.47 0.94 15.37
CA LEU A 136 2.51 1.42 16.36
C LEU A 136 1.13 0.88 16.03
N GLY A 137 0.38 0.54 17.08
CA GLY A 137 -1.03 0.15 16.99
C GLY A 137 -1.81 0.64 18.20
N GLY A 138 -3.14 0.60 18.10
CA GLY A 138 -4.04 0.95 19.20
C GLY A 138 -5.30 0.08 19.22
N TRP A 139 -6.18 0.34 20.19
CA TRP A 139 -7.46 -0.35 20.36
C TRP A 139 -7.34 -1.89 20.46
N LYS A 140 -8.46 -2.60 20.33
CA LYS A 140 -8.60 -4.07 20.39
C LYS A 140 -7.90 -4.75 21.59
N GLY A 141 -7.83 -4.06 22.74
CA GLY A 141 -7.28 -4.60 23.98
C GLY A 141 -5.76 -4.79 23.99
N ARG A 142 -5.02 -4.14 23.06
CA ARG A 142 -3.56 -4.22 23.01
C ARG A 142 -2.88 -3.77 24.30
N THR A 143 -1.78 -4.43 24.59
CA THR A 143 -0.85 -4.18 25.70
C THR A 143 0.58 -4.09 25.15
N GLU A 144 1.56 -3.84 26.02
CA GLU A 144 2.99 -3.83 25.63
C GLU A 144 3.47 -5.16 25.03
N LYS A 145 2.73 -6.25 25.21
CA LYS A 145 3.02 -7.56 24.60
C LYS A 145 2.74 -7.59 23.09
N ASP A 146 1.90 -6.69 22.60
CA ASP A 146 1.44 -6.64 21.21
C ASP A 146 2.26 -5.65 20.36
N GLY A 147 3.37 -5.14 20.91
CA GLY A 147 4.20 -4.09 20.32
C GLY A 147 4.00 -2.72 21.00
N PRO A 148 4.70 -1.66 20.54
CA PRO A 148 4.58 -0.34 21.15
C PRO A 148 3.16 0.23 20.97
N THR A 149 2.45 0.46 22.07
CA THR A 149 1.06 0.97 22.08
C THR A 149 1.00 2.47 22.40
N TYR A 150 0.10 3.22 21.74
CA TYR A 150 -0.27 4.56 22.20
C TYR A 150 -1.25 4.46 23.39
N VAL A 151 -0.73 4.53 24.62
CA VAL A 151 -1.60 4.73 25.81
C VAL A 151 -1.82 6.22 25.97
N GLY A 152 -3.01 6.68 25.61
CA GLY A 152 -3.42 8.08 25.76
C GLY A 152 -3.44 8.53 27.22
N ARG A 153 -2.30 8.99 27.74
CA ARG A 153 -2.21 10.06 28.73
C ARG A 153 -1.27 11.12 28.17
N MET A 154 -1.83 12.30 27.92
CA MET A 154 -1.18 13.56 27.54
C MET A 154 0.36 13.53 27.50
N GLY A 155 0.92 13.49 26.29
CA GLY A 155 2.21 14.12 25.99
C GLY A 155 3.49 13.37 26.35
N LYS A 156 3.47 12.09 26.73
CA LYS A 156 4.71 11.30 26.91
C LYS A 156 4.72 10.03 26.09
N LEU A 157 5.59 10.01 25.07
CA LEU A 157 6.11 8.80 24.47
C LEU A 157 6.98 8.10 25.53
N SER A 158 6.49 7.02 26.14
CA SER A 158 7.38 6.09 26.84
C SER A 158 7.98 5.14 25.80
N LYS A 159 9.26 5.29 25.50
CA LYS A 159 10.05 4.23 24.83
C LYS A 159 10.13 3.04 25.79
N THR A 160 9.17 2.12 25.73
CA THR A 160 9.21 0.88 26.52
C THR A 160 9.88 -0.27 25.77
N THR A 161 10.21 -0.08 24.49
CA THR A 161 11.02 -1.00 23.69
C THR A 161 11.90 -0.16 22.77
N PRO A 162 13.17 -0.52 22.50
CA PRO A 162 13.95 0.16 21.48
C PRO A 162 13.11 0.18 20.20
N LEU A 163 12.91 1.36 19.60
CA LEU A 163 12.64 1.43 18.17
C LEU A 163 13.65 0.49 17.53
N VAL A 164 13.15 -0.51 16.81
CA VAL A 164 13.90 -1.55 16.11
C VAL A 164 15.29 -1.01 15.79
N LYS A 165 16.33 -1.56 16.43
CA LYS A 165 17.72 -1.38 15.96
C LYS A 165 17.63 -1.50 14.45
N GLU A 166 18.11 -0.52 13.69
CA GLU A 166 17.99 -0.45 12.24
C GLU A 166 18.37 -1.79 11.59
N GLU A 167 17.39 -2.68 11.48
CA GLU A 167 17.41 -3.89 10.68
C GLU A 167 16.98 -3.41 9.30
N PRO A 168 17.66 -3.82 8.22
CA PRO A 168 17.50 -3.24 6.88
C PRO A 168 16.13 -3.52 6.21
N MET A 169 15.13 -3.92 6.98
CA MET A 169 13.85 -4.48 6.55
C MET A 169 12.77 -3.46 6.22
N VAL A 170 12.95 -2.15 6.51
CA VAL A 170 11.90 -1.15 6.23
C VAL A 170 12.49 0.03 5.46
N LYS A 171 12.46 -0.05 4.13
CA LYS A 171 12.95 1.04 3.26
C LYS A 171 11.94 2.16 3.00
N LYS A 172 10.64 2.00 3.28
CA LYS A 172 9.64 3.09 3.23
C LYS A 172 8.28 2.63 3.78
N LEU A 173 7.95 3.02 5.01
CA LEU A 173 6.59 2.96 5.55
C LEU A 173 6.09 4.40 5.71
N HIS A 174 4.94 4.71 5.12
CA HIS A 174 4.25 5.98 5.33
C HIS A 174 2.92 5.70 6.02
N LEU A 175 2.76 6.25 7.22
CA LEU A 175 1.47 6.34 7.90
C LEU A 175 0.75 7.58 7.35
N LEU A 176 -0.44 7.38 6.78
CA LEU A 176 -1.34 8.45 6.31
C LEU A 176 -2.65 8.41 7.12
#